data_AF-A0A952JZK8-F1
#
_entry.id   AF-A0A952JZK8-F1
#
_cell.length_a   1.000
_cell.length_b   1.000
_cell.length_c   1.000
_cell.angle_alpha   90.00
_cell.angle_beta   90.00
_cell.angle_gamma   90.00
#
_symmetry.space_group_name_H-M   'P 1'
#
loop_
_entity.id
_entity.type
_entity.pdbx_description
1 polymer ?
#
loop_
_entity_poly.entity_id
_entity_poly.type
_entity_poly.pdbx_seq_one_letter_code
_entity_poly.pdbx_strand_id
1 'polypeptide(L)'
;MTPAARVQTAIEILDVIAASARDGGAPADAIFAEAMRARRYAGSKDRRAIRGLVYDAIRRVRSVPASGRAAMLALADSDAQLAALFDGASYGPAAITADEPRAETGLATPALIKLFDPLVGKAEHAAMLARAPLDLRANRLRSSREELALIFPDGEAINGLSDGWRLPGETAAVQNPAYAEGQFEVQDAASQYAAAALGTEAGQVVIDLCAGAGGKTLAIASATNDEANILACDTNRARLQQLAPRAHRAGATSIETLLLNPGQERAMLADRMGKADRVIVDAPCSGSGTWRRSPELRWRSTPARLDRHVADQAKLMDIGAALLAPGGKLLYAVCSIIAREGRAQVDDFLTRHRGWTADTGYLPGGIGRAAGRGFLLTPKHDGCDGFFLARLTAPC
;
A
#
# COMPACT_ATOMS: atom_id res chain seq x y z
N MET A 1 27.07 -12.88 12.32
CA MET A 1 27.61 -13.31 11.00
C MET A 1 28.70 -12.33 10.56
N THR A 2 29.68 -12.75 9.74
CA THR A 2 30.64 -11.79 9.14
C THR A 2 29.92 -10.89 8.13
N PRO A 3 30.45 -9.68 7.84
CA PRO A 3 29.89 -8.82 6.80
C PRO A 3 29.75 -9.51 5.44
N ALA A 4 30.79 -10.22 4.97
CA ALA A 4 30.75 -10.98 3.72
C ALA A 4 29.65 -12.07 3.73
N ALA A 5 29.47 -12.81 4.83
CA ALA A 5 28.41 -13.81 4.94
C ALA A 5 27.00 -13.22 4.89
N ARG A 6 26.81 -11.97 5.35
CA ARG A 6 25.53 -11.25 5.20
C ARG A 6 25.26 -10.91 3.73
N VAL A 7 26.27 -10.55 2.96
CA VAL A 7 26.16 -10.30 1.51
C VAL A 7 25.76 -11.58 0.78
N GLN A 8 26.44 -12.70 1.07
CA GLN A 8 26.10 -14.00 0.49
C GLN A 8 24.65 -14.40 0.81
N THR A 9 24.22 -14.22 2.06
CA THR A 9 22.83 -14.49 2.46
C THR A 9 21.83 -13.59 1.73
N ALA A 10 22.17 -12.31 1.51
CA ALA A 10 21.31 -11.40 0.76
C ALA A 10 21.19 -11.82 -0.72
N ILE A 11 22.27 -12.31 -1.33
CA ILE A 11 22.26 -12.88 -2.69
C ILE A 11 21.27 -14.06 -2.77
N GLU A 12 21.37 -15.02 -1.86
CA GLU A 12 20.47 -16.20 -1.82
C GLU A 12 19.00 -15.80 -1.68
N ILE A 13 18.70 -14.82 -0.83
CA ILE A 13 17.34 -14.33 -0.64
C ILE A 13 16.85 -13.63 -1.92
N LEU A 14 17.69 -12.84 -2.57
CA LEU A 14 17.35 -12.18 -3.82
C LEU A 14 17.09 -13.18 -4.96
N ASP A 15 17.78 -14.33 -5.00
CA ASP A 15 17.47 -15.40 -5.96
C ASP A 15 16.04 -15.92 -5.78
N VAL A 16 15.64 -16.20 -4.54
CA VAL A 16 14.28 -16.67 -4.23
C VAL A 16 13.23 -15.59 -4.55
N ILE A 17 13.52 -14.32 -4.24
CA ILE A 17 12.64 -13.19 -4.58
C ILE A 17 12.50 -13.04 -6.10
N ALA A 18 13.60 -13.12 -6.84
CA ALA A 18 13.59 -12.99 -8.29
C ALA A 18 12.79 -14.13 -8.95
N ALA A 19 13.00 -15.38 -8.53
CA ALA A 19 12.23 -16.52 -9.00
C ALA A 19 10.73 -16.35 -8.70
N SER A 20 10.39 -16.04 -7.44
CA SER A 20 9.01 -15.78 -7.03
C SER A 20 8.34 -14.65 -7.81
N ALA A 21 9.08 -13.59 -8.16
CA ALA A 21 8.55 -12.48 -8.94
C ALA A 21 8.16 -12.90 -10.37
N ARG A 22 8.91 -13.83 -11.00
CA ARG A 22 8.57 -14.39 -12.32
C ARG A 22 7.36 -15.31 -12.25
N ASP A 23 7.30 -16.14 -11.21
CA ASP A 23 6.31 -17.22 -11.10
C ASP A 23 5.01 -16.79 -10.41
N GLY A 24 4.93 -15.53 -9.96
CA GLY A 24 3.76 -15.02 -9.23
C GLY A 24 3.61 -15.58 -7.81
N GLY A 25 4.73 -16.00 -7.18
CA GLY A 25 4.76 -16.56 -5.84
C GLY A 25 4.66 -15.53 -4.71
N ALA A 26 5.14 -15.92 -3.52
CA ALA A 26 5.10 -15.11 -2.31
C ALA A 26 5.85 -13.75 -2.43
N PRO A 27 5.36 -12.67 -1.79
CA PRO A 27 6.00 -11.36 -1.81
C PRO A 27 7.37 -11.34 -1.10
N ALA A 28 8.19 -10.33 -1.38
CA ALA A 28 9.57 -10.24 -0.89
C ALA A 28 9.68 -10.21 0.65
N ASP A 29 8.73 -9.58 1.34
CA ASP A 29 8.67 -9.51 2.79
C ASP A 29 8.41 -10.89 3.42
N ALA A 30 7.50 -11.68 2.85
CA ALA A 30 7.20 -13.04 3.28
C ALA A 30 8.41 -13.97 3.06
N ILE A 31 9.06 -13.88 1.88
CA ILE A 31 10.28 -14.65 1.57
C ILE A 31 11.39 -14.30 2.55
N PHE A 32 11.61 -13.00 2.80
CA PHE A 32 12.61 -12.54 3.76
C PHE A 32 12.33 -13.04 5.18
N ALA A 33 11.07 -12.94 5.63
CA ALA A 33 10.66 -13.40 6.95
C ALA A 33 10.94 -14.89 7.13
N GLU A 34 10.59 -15.71 6.13
CA GLU A 34 10.84 -17.16 6.16
C GLU A 34 12.34 -17.48 6.14
N ALA A 35 13.11 -16.81 5.28
CA ALA A 35 14.56 -16.96 5.23
C ALA A 35 15.24 -16.63 6.57
N MET A 36 14.72 -15.63 7.31
CA MET A 36 15.22 -15.26 8.64
C MET A 36 14.75 -16.21 9.75
N ARG A 37 13.58 -16.87 9.60
CA ARG A 37 13.14 -17.93 10.54
C ARG A 37 14.02 -19.16 10.44
N ALA A 38 14.41 -19.56 9.22
CA ALA A 38 15.32 -20.66 8.98
C ALA A 38 16.73 -20.41 9.57
N ARG A 39 17.17 -19.14 9.65
CA ARG A 39 18.50 -18.74 10.12
C ARG A 39 18.48 -18.27 11.59
N ARG A 40 18.29 -19.21 12.53
CA ARG A 40 18.20 -18.92 13.98
C ARG A 40 19.48 -18.29 14.56
N TYR A 41 20.64 -18.54 13.97
CA TYR A 41 21.92 -17.96 14.39
C TYR A 41 22.09 -16.47 14.02
N ALA A 42 21.24 -15.92 13.14
CA ALA A 42 21.30 -14.51 12.76
C ALA A 42 20.63 -13.64 13.84
N GLY A 43 21.42 -12.84 14.54
CA GLY A 43 20.93 -11.90 15.55
C GLY A 43 20.22 -10.69 14.94
N SER A 44 19.65 -9.82 15.79
CA SER A 44 18.91 -8.62 15.34
C SER A 44 19.72 -7.70 14.43
N LYS A 45 21.02 -7.48 14.75
CA LYS A 45 21.95 -6.69 13.91
C LYS A 45 22.20 -7.34 12.55
N ASP A 46 22.39 -8.66 12.51
CA ASP A 46 22.58 -9.40 11.26
C ASP A 46 21.33 -9.30 10.38
N ARG A 47 20.15 -9.55 10.95
CA ARG A 47 18.86 -9.46 10.24
C ARG A 47 18.62 -8.08 9.66
N ARG A 48 18.92 -7.02 10.41
CA ARG A 48 18.79 -5.62 9.93
C ARG A 48 19.73 -5.35 8.76
N ALA A 49 20.99 -5.77 8.86
CA ALA A 49 21.98 -5.58 7.79
C ALA A 49 21.60 -6.35 6.51
N ILE A 50 21.19 -7.62 6.62
CA ILE A 50 20.74 -8.42 5.47
C ILE A 50 19.49 -7.80 4.84
N ARG A 51 18.53 -7.34 5.65
CA ARG A 51 17.33 -6.64 5.14
C ARG A 51 17.71 -5.39 4.35
N GLY A 52 18.64 -4.59 4.88
CA GLY A 52 19.18 -3.42 4.19
C GLY A 52 19.71 -3.79 2.81
N LEU A 53 20.67 -4.71 2.74
CA LEU A 53 21.27 -5.19 1.49
C LEU A 53 20.23 -5.69 0.48
N VAL A 54 19.29 -6.55 0.91
CA VAL A 54 18.24 -7.09 0.03
C VAL A 54 17.38 -5.96 -0.55
N TYR A 55 16.86 -5.07 0.31
CA TYR A 55 15.93 -4.04 -0.14
C TYR A 55 16.60 -2.88 -0.88
N ASP A 56 17.86 -2.58 -0.58
CA ASP A 56 18.65 -1.57 -1.30
C ASP A 56 19.02 -2.11 -2.70
N ALA A 57 19.36 -3.41 -2.82
CA ALA A 57 19.56 -4.07 -4.11
C ALA A 57 18.25 -4.11 -4.93
N ILE A 58 17.12 -4.46 -4.30
CA ILE A 58 15.80 -4.38 -4.96
C ILE A 58 15.61 -2.97 -5.50
N ARG A 59 15.68 -1.92 -4.65
CA ARG A 59 15.54 -0.49 -5.02
C ARG A 59 16.43 -0.04 -6.18
N ARG A 60 17.66 -0.55 -6.27
CA ARG A 60 18.59 -0.20 -7.35
C ARG A 60 18.17 -0.77 -8.70
N VAL A 61 17.58 -1.96 -8.70
CA VAL A 61 17.31 -2.78 -9.89
C VAL A 61 15.90 -2.54 -10.45
N ARG A 62 15.84 -2.27 -11.76
CA ARG A 62 14.61 -1.79 -12.43
C ARG A 62 13.60 -2.89 -12.77
N SER A 63 14.06 -4.12 -12.94
CA SER A 63 13.28 -5.28 -13.40
C SER A 63 13.79 -6.55 -12.74
N VAL A 64 13.05 -7.65 -12.83
CA VAL A 64 13.49 -8.92 -12.23
C VAL A 64 14.93 -9.24 -12.70
N PRO A 65 15.91 -9.36 -11.79
CA PRO A 65 17.29 -9.65 -12.17
C PRO A 65 17.43 -11.10 -12.63
N ALA A 66 18.48 -11.43 -13.39
CA ALA A 66 18.77 -12.80 -13.77
C ALA A 66 19.06 -13.69 -12.54
N SER A 67 19.80 -13.14 -11.57
CA SER A 67 20.14 -13.75 -10.28
C SER A 67 20.26 -12.69 -9.18
N GLY A 68 20.24 -13.13 -7.93
CA GLY A 68 20.53 -12.31 -6.75
C GLY A 68 21.95 -11.76 -6.77
N ARG A 69 22.91 -12.50 -7.34
CA ARG A 69 24.29 -12.02 -7.53
C ARG A 69 24.32 -10.83 -8.48
N ALA A 70 23.65 -10.91 -9.63
CA ALA A 70 23.58 -9.79 -10.58
C ALA A 70 22.97 -8.53 -9.94
N ALA A 71 21.97 -8.69 -9.07
CA ALA A 71 21.38 -7.58 -8.32
C ALA A 71 22.33 -6.98 -7.28
N MET A 72 23.04 -7.83 -6.54
CA MET A 72 24.01 -7.37 -5.54
C MET A 72 25.22 -6.69 -6.17
N LEU A 73 25.71 -7.19 -7.32
CA LEU A 73 26.78 -6.55 -8.09
C LEU A 73 26.37 -5.13 -8.55
N ALA A 74 25.14 -4.97 -9.03
CA ALA A 74 24.63 -3.66 -9.44
C ALA A 74 24.55 -2.64 -8.27
N LEU A 75 24.38 -3.13 -7.04
CA LEU A 75 24.48 -2.31 -5.83
C LEU A 75 25.94 -2.01 -5.47
N ALA A 76 26.82 -3.02 -5.52
CA ALA A 76 28.24 -2.91 -5.22
C ALA A 76 28.99 -1.95 -6.15
N ASP A 77 28.59 -1.82 -7.42
CA ASP A 77 29.16 -0.84 -8.36
C ASP A 77 28.99 0.62 -7.88
N SER A 78 28.07 0.88 -6.94
CA SER A 78 27.86 2.20 -6.31
C SER A 78 28.35 2.28 -4.86
N ASP A 79 28.92 1.22 -4.31
CA ASP A 79 29.36 1.14 -2.92
C ASP A 79 30.67 0.33 -2.82
N ALA A 80 31.79 1.06 -2.72
CA ALA A 80 33.12 0.47 -2.64
C ALA A 80 33.33 -0.40 -1.38
N GLN A 81 32.63 -0.09 -0.28
CA GLN A 81 32.71 -0.90 0.95
C GLN A 81 32.00 -2.22 0.75
N LEU A 82 30.84 -2.21 0.10
CA LEU A 82 30.13 -3.43 -0.28
C LEU A 82 30.93 -4.26 -1.29
N ALA A 83 31.53 -3.62 -2.30
CA ALA A 83 32.36 -4.31 -3.29
C ALA A 83 33.55 -5.05 -2.64
N ALA A 84 34.17 -4.45 -1.62
CA ALA A 84 35.27 -5.07 -0.87
C ALA A 84 34.85 -6.34 -0.08
N LEU A 85 33.55 -6.57 0.13
CA LEU A 85 33.03 -7.78 0.79
C LEU A 85 32.91 -8.99 -0.15
N PHE A 86 33.19 -8.80 -1.45
CA PHE A 86 33.37 -9.88 -2.41
C PHE A 86 34.85 -10.27 -2.44
N ASP A 87 35.29 -10.91 -1.37
CA ASP A 87 36.69 -11.29 -1.13
C ASP A 87 36.93 -12.81 -1.25
N GLY A 88 35.88 -13.60 -1.49
CA GLY A 88 35.96 -15.06 -1.51
C GLY A 88 36.22 -15.68 -0.14
N ALA A 89 36.02 -14.94 0.95
CA ALA A 89 36.15 -15.48 2.30
C ALA A 89 35.14 -16.61 2.56
N SER A 90 35.43 -17.46 3.54
CA SER A 90 34.53 -18.55 3.94
C SER A 90 33.13 -18.02 4.27
N TYR A 91 32.11 -18.63 3.66
CA TYR A 91 30.70 -18.22 3.71
C TYR A 91 30.37 -16.86 3.06
N GLY A 92 31.35 -16.17 2.49
CA GLY A 92 31.18 -14.94 1.70
C GLY A 92 30.98 -15.20 0.21
N PRO A 93 30.59 -14.18 -0.57
CA PRO A 93 30.48 -14.32 -2.01
C PRO A 93 31.86 -14.41 -2.66
N ALA A 94 31.94 -15.16 -3.77
CA ALA A 94 33.12 -15.20 -4.62
C ALA A 94 33.50 -13.79 -5.10
N ALA A 95 34.80 -13.54 -5.25
CA ALA A 95 35.33 -12.27 -5.71
C ALA A 95 34.69 -11.81 -7.04
N ILE A 96 34.55 -10.49 -7.22
CA ILE A 96 33.98 -9.91 -8.43
C ILE A 96 34.97 -10.10 -9.57
N THR A 97 34.56 -10.72 -10.66
CA THR A 97 35.33 -10.76 -11.91
C THR A 97 34.86 -9.68 -12.89
N ALA A 98 35.73 -9.31 -13.84
CA ALA A 98 35.50 -8.18 -14.75
C ALA A 98 34.22 -8.35 -15.59
N ASP A 99 33.96 -9.56 -16.09
CA ASP A 99 32.93 -9.81 -17.10
C ASP A 99 31.60 -10.33 -16.55
N GLU A 100 31.40 -10.27 -15.23
CA GLU A 100 30.15 -10.74 -14.62
C GLU A 100 28.96 -9.82 -14.92
N PRO A 101 27.78 -10.37 -15.29
CA PRO A 101 26.63 -9.56 -15.63
C PRO A 101 26.04 -8.85 -14.40
N ARG A 102 25.77 -7.56 -14.55
CA ARG A 102 25.01 -6.77 -13.58
C ARG A 102 23.54 -6.71 -13.96
N ALA A 103 22.67 -6.61 -12.97
CA ALA A 103 21.27 -6.33 -13.22
C ALA A 103 21.07 -4.90 -13.72
N GLU A 104 20.11 -4.69 -14.62
CA GLU A 104 19.77 -3.35 -15.09
C GLU A 104 19.24 -2.47 -13.95
N THR A 105 19.70 -1.23 -13.91
CA THR A 105 19.35 -0.29 -12.83
C THR A 105 18.37 0.79 -13.29
N GLY A 106 17.66 1.39 -12.33
CA GLY A 106 16.69 2.46 -12.60
C GLY A 106 15.34 2.21 -11.95
N LEU A 107 14.38 3.11 -12.22
CA LEU A 107 13.06 3.05 -11.58
C LEU A 107 12.27 1.79 -11.96
N ALA A 108 12.08 1.57 -13.26
CA ALA A 108 11.26 0.50 -13.85
C ALA A 108 11.63 0.31 -15.33
N THR A 109 11.04 -0.70 -15.99
CA THR A 109 11.16 -0.89 -17.44
C THR A 109 10.54 0.30 -18.21
N PRO A 110 10.98 0.64 -19.43
CA PRO A 110 10.42 1.77 -20.16
C PRO A 110 8.94 1.53 -20.50
N ALA A 111 8.57 0.27 -20.76
CA ALA A 111 7.19 -0.13 -21.00
C ALA A 111 6.29 0.16 -19.79
N LEU A 112 6.75 -0.11 -18.57
CA LEU A 112 5.98 0.17 -17.36
C LEU A 112 5.85 1.68 -17.08
N ILE A 113 6.94 2.44 -17.27
CA ILE A 113 6.92 3.91 -17.09
C ILE A 113 5.93 4.58 -18.05
N LYS A 114 5.79 4.07 -19.28
CA LYS A 114 4.81 4.59 -20.26
C LYS A 114 3.35 4.43 -19.82
N LEU A 115 3.07 3.59 -18.81
CA LEU A 115 1.71 3.37 -18.29
C LEU A 115 1.34 4.34 -17.16
N PHE A 116 2.31 5.06 -16.60
CA PHE A 116 2.04 6.00 -15.52
C PHE A 116 1.13 7.14 -15.97
N ASP A 117 0.39 7.71 -15.03
CA ASP A 117 -0.32 8.94 -15.29
C ASP A 117 0.68 10.06 -15.69
N PRO A 118 0.35 10.90 -16.69
CA PRO A 118 1.18 12.05 -17.11
C PRO A 118 1.63 12.99 -15.98
N LEU A 119 0.89 13.04 -14.86
CA LEU A 119 1.30 13.80 -13.68
C LEU A 119 2.54 13.22 -12.97
N VAL A 120 2.88 11.96 -13.23
CA VAL A 120 4.08 11.31 -12.68
C VAL A 120 5.26 11.53 -13.62
N GLY A 121 5.89 12.69 -13.49
CA GLY A 121 7.12 13.02 -14.20
C GLY A 121 8.36 12.43 -13.53
N LYS A 122 9.52 12.61 -14.19
CA LYS A 122 10.84 12.20 -13.67
C LYS A 122 11.15 12.73 -12.26
N ALA A 123 10.56 13.85 -11.89
CA ALA A 123 10.69 14.45 -10.57
C ALA A 123 10.20 13.53 -9.43
N GLU A 124 9.20 12.66 -9.68
CA GLU A 124 8.64 11.73 -8.70
C GLU A 124 9.50 10.48 -8.49
N HIS A 125 10.30 10.10 -9.50
CA HIS A 125 10.93 8.79 -9.57
C HIS A 125 11.81 8.45 -8.36
N ALA A 126 12.57 9.44 -7.86
CA ALA A 126 13.41 9.23 -6.68
C ALA A 126 12.57 9.01 -5.41
N ALA A 127 11.48 9.78 -5.23
CA ALA A 127 10.61 9.68 -4.07
C ALA A 127 9.80 8.36 -4.04
N MET A 128 9.52 7.79 -5.22
CA MET A 128 8.88 6.47 -5.33
C MET A 128 9.76 5.32 -4.83
N LEU A 129 11.08 5.51 -4.74
CA LEU A 129 12.02 4.50 -4.25
C LEU A 129 12.67 4.86 -2.92
N ALA A 130 12.54 6.10 -2.47
CA ALA A 130 12.99 6.54 -1.16
C ALA A 130 12.35 5.69 -0.05
N ARG A 131 12.98 5.62 1.13
CA ARG A 131 12.36 4.94 2.27
C ARG A 131 11.19 5.80 2.77
N ALA A 132 10.01 5.19 2.89
CA ALA A 132 8.82 5.89 3.36
C ALA A 132 8.93 6.21 4.87
N PRO A 133 8.37 7.35 5.32
CA PRO A 133 8.18 7.60 6.74
C PRO A 133 7.16 6.61 7.35
N LEU A 134 7.11 6.61 8.69
CA LEU A 134 6.12 5.88 9.45
C LEU A 134 4.97 6.83 9.80
N ASP A 135 3.82 6.64 9.16
CA ASP A 135 2.63 7.42 9.44
C ASP A 135 1.73 6.66 10.43
N LEU A 136 1.30 7.36 11.46
CA LEU A 136 0.33 6.92 12.44
C LEU A 136 -0.99 7.67 12.22
N ARG A 137 -2.09 7.02 12.57
CA ARG A 137 -3.41 7.64 12.72
C ARG A 137 -3.86 7.49 14.17
N ALA A 138 -4.08 8.60 14.86
CA ALA A 138 -4.71 8.58 16.18
C ALA A 138 -6.10 7.93 16.09
N ASN A 139 -6.41 7.10 17.07
CA ASN A 139 -7.71 6.48 17.19
C ASN A 139 -8.56 7.29 18.16
N ARG A 140 -9.50 8.07 17.63
CA ARG A 140 -10.38 8.97 18.42
C ARG A 140 -11.20 8.28 19.50
N LEU A 141 -11.39 6.96 19.41
CA LEU A 141 -12.08 6.16 20.43
C LEU A 141 -11.23 5.94 21.70
N ARG A 142 -9.92 6.18 21.61
CA ARG A 142 -8.95 5.86 22.66
C ARG A 142 -7.97 6.98 22.97
N SER A 143 -7.72 7.87 22.01
CA SER A 143 -6.69 8.90 22.10
C SER A 143 -6.90 10.02 21.08
N SER A 144 -5.96 10.97 21.04
CA SER A 144 -5.91 12.14 20.16
C SER A 144 -4.51 12.29 19.55
N ARG A 145 -4.40 13.10 18.49
CA ARG A 145 -3.09 13.41 17.89
C ARG A 145 -2.18 14.13 18.88
N GLU A 146 -2.75 14.98 19.73
CA GLU A 146 -2.03 15.74 20.75
C GLU A 146 -1.38 14.81 21.80
N GLU A 147 -2.08 13.75 22.20
CA GLU A 147 -1.50 12.70 23.05
C GLU A 147 -0.42 11.89 22.33
N LEU A 148 -0.61 11.56 21.04
CA LEU A 148 0.44 10.91 20.25
C LEU A 148 1.70 11.77 20.14
N ALA A 149 1.56 13.09 20.07
CA ALA A 149 2.70 14.01 20.04
C ALA A 149 3.50 13.98 21.36
N LEU A 150 2.84 13.75 22.50
CA LEU A 150 3.52 13.55 23.79
C LEU A 150 4.27 12.21 23.85
N ILE A 151 3.68 11.15 23.26
CA ILE A 151 4.28 9.80 23.23
C ILE A 151 5.45 9.74 22.24
N PHE A 152 5.34 10.45 21.12
CA PHE A 152 6.31 10.46 20.03
C PHE A 152 6.70 11.90 19.64
N PRO A 153 7.51 12.60 20.46
CA PRO A 153 7.84 14.00 20.26
C PRO A 153 8.70 14.28 19.02
N ASP A 154 9.37 13.26 18.47
CA ASP A 154 10.17 13.37 17.23
C ASP A 154 9.31 13.36 15.95
N GLY A 155 7.98 13.33 16.09
CA GLY A 155 7.06 13.34 14.96
C GLY A 155 6.53 14.73 14.60
N GLU A 156 5.72 14.75 13.56
CA GLU A 156 5.07 15.96 13.05
C GLU A 156 3.64 15.69 12.59
N ALA A 157 2.79 16.72 12.64
CA ALA A 157 1.42 16.61 12.14
C ALA A 157 1.43 16.48 10.61
N ILE A 158 0.56 15.61 10.08
CA ILE A 158 0.40 15.46 8.63
C ILE A 158 -0.59 16.50 8.13
N ASN A 159 -0.18 17.30 7.13
CA ASN A 159 -0.99 18.38 6.57
C ASN A 159 -2.40 17.90 6.19
N GLY A 160 -3.46 18.62 6.57
CA GLY A 160 -4.84 18.27 6.20
C GLY A 160 -5.41 17.01 6.86
N LEU A 161 -4.68 16.30 7.74
CA LEU A 161 -5.19 15.18 8.53
C LEU A 161 -5.20 15.53 10.01
N SER A 162 -6.39 15.61 10.60
CA SER A 162 -6.60 15.90 12.03
C SER A 162 -5.93 14.87 12.94
N ASP A 163 -5.90 13.60 12.52
CA ASP A 163 -5.44 12.47 13.34
C ASP A 163 -4.07 11.94 12.88
N GLY A 164 -3.50 12.53 11.84
CA GLY A 164 -2.25 12.07 11.23
C GLY A 164 -1.01 12.53 11.99
N TRP A 165 -0.13 11.60 12.34
CA TRP A 165 1.16 11.87 12.96
C TRP A 165 2.27 11.11 12.23
N ARG A 166 3.30 11.82 11.77
CA ARG A 166 4.40 11.27 10.97
C ARG A 166 5.65 11.14 11.81
N LEU A 167 6.29 9.98 11.73
CA LEU A 167 7.52 9.64 12.43
C LEU A 167 8.63 9.26 11.43
N PRO A 168 9.90 9.33 11.88
CA PRO A 168 11.00 8.69 11.16
C PRO A 168 10.70 7.22 10.86
N GLY A 169 11.05 6.75 9.65
CA GLY A 169 10.65 5.43 9.17
C GLY A 169 11.18 4.23 9.95
N GLU A 170 12.26 4.40 10.73
CA GLU A 170 12.89 3.34 11.54
C GLU A 170 12.31 3.27 12.97
N THR A 171 11.35 4.14 13.32
CA THR A 171 10.74 4.17 14.65
C THR A 171 9.96 2.89 14.93
N ALA A 172 10.24 2.24 16.07
CA ALA A 172 9.58 1.00 16.48
C ALA A 172 8.23 1.26 17.19
N ALA A 173 7.35 2.09 16.61
CA ALA A 173 6.14 2.57 17.28
C ALA A 173 5.23 1.44 17.78
N VAL A 174 5.11 0.34 17.04
CA VAL A 174 4.29 -0.83 17.41
C VAL A 174 4.80 -1.60 18.64
N GLN A 175 6.01 -1.31 19.13
CA GLN A 175 6.54 -1.86 20.39
C GLN A 175 6.17 -1.02 21.61
N ASN A 176 5.64 0.19 21.40
CA ASN A 176 5.17 1.06 22.48
C ASN A 176 3.83 0.54 23.04
N PRO A 177 3.61 0.56 24.38
CA PRO A 177 2.33 0.16 24.99
C PRO A 177 1.09 0.80 24.36
N ALA A 178 1.18 2.06 23.92
CA ALA A 178 0.10 2.79 23.27
C ALA A 178 -0.47 2.07 22.02
N TYR A 179 0.34 1.28 21.32
CA TYR A 179 -0.17 0.45 20.21
C TYR A 179 -1.07 -0.67 20.72
N ALA A 180 -0.65 -1.40 21.76
CA ALA A 180 -1.42 -2.50 22.35
C ALA A 180 -2.73 -2.01 23.00
N GLU A 181 -2.72 -0.79 23.52
CA GLU A 181 -3.88 -0.09 24.07
C GLU A 181 -4.81 0.49 23.00
N GLY A 182 -4.44 0.39 21.72
CA GLY A 182 -5.27 0.83 20.60
C GLY A 182 -5.33 2.35 20.41
N GLN A 183 -4.37 3.11 20.95
CA GLN A 183 -4.35 4.56 20.85
C GLN A 183 -4.09 5.05 19.40
N PHE A 184 -3.47 4.21 18.56
CA PHE A 184 -3.22 4.53 17.16
C PHE A 184 -3.18 3.30 16.25
N GLU A 185 -3.33 3.54 14.95
CA GLU A 185 -3.07 2.58 13.87
C GLU A 185 -1.87 3.03 13.03
N VAL A 186 -1.04 2.10 12.56
CA VAL A 186 -0.04 2.38 11.53
C VAL A 186 -0.73 2.43 10.17
N GLN A 187 -0.74 3.59 9.52
CA GLN A 187 -1.45 3.80 8.27
C GLN A 187 -0.83 4.97 7.49
N ASP A 188 -0.44 4.72 6.23
CA ASP A 188 0.04 5.76 5.31
C ASP A 188 -0.99 6.89 5.14
N ALA A 189 -0.50 8.13 5.07
CA ALA A 189 -1.34 9.31 4.89
C ALA A 189 -2.32 9.21 3.70
N ALA A 190 -1.94 8.60 2.56
CA ALA A 190 -2.83 8.43 1.42
C ALA A 190 -4.07 7.59 1.77
N SER A 191 -3.91 6.55 2.59
CA SER A 191 -5.03 5.74 3.08
C SER A 191 -5.88 6.49 4.12
N GLN A 192 -5.28 7.39 4.90
CA GLN A 192 -6.02 8.27 5.81
C GLN A 192 -6.85 9.29 5.03
N TYR A 193 -6.29 9.95 4.01
CA TYR A 193 -7.03 10.83 3.11
C TYR A 193 -8.16 10.08 2.40
N ALA A 194 -7.93 8.84 1.96
CA ALA A 194 -8.98 8.03 1.36
C ALA A 194 -10.17 7.85 2.32
N ALA A 195 -9.93 7.43 3.56
CA ALA A 195 -11.01 7.26 4.52
C ALA A 195 -11.76 8.58 4.82
N ALA A 196 -11.03 9.68 4.98
CA ALA A 196 -11.62 11.00 5.20
C ALA A 196 -12.42 11.51 3.98
N ALA A 197 -11.91 11.26 2.77
CA ALA A 197 -12.54 11.66 1.51
C ALA A 197 -13.94 11.10 1.33
N LEU A 198 -14.23 9.91 1.88
CA LEU A 198 -15.57 9.31 1.83
C LEU A 198 -16.63 10.23 2.46
N GLY A 199 -16.26 11.03 3.46
CA GLY A 199 -17.16 11.99 4.12
C GLY A 199 -18.33 11.29 4.81
N THR A 200 -18.01 10.25 5.58
CA THR A 200 -19.00 9.51 6.38
C THR A 200 -19.35 10.30 7.64
N GLU A 201 -20.63 10.31 7.97
CA GLU A 201 -21.18 10.90 9.19
C GLU A 201 -21.73 9.81 10.12
N ALA A 202 -21.95 10.15 11.39
CA ALA A 202 -22.59 9.26 12.35
C ALA A 202 -23.97 8.79 11.87
N GLY A 203 -24.32 7.54 12.17
CA GLY A 203 -25.58 6.90 11.79
C GLY A 203 -25.65 6.36 10.35
N GLN A 204 -24.74 6.78 9.46
CA GLN A 204 -24.76 6.35 8.06
C GLN A 204 -24.39 4.86 7.90
N VAL A 205 -25.00 4.22 6.90
CA VAL A 205 -24.69 2.85 6.47
C VAL A 205 -23.53 2.89 5.48
N VAL A 206 -22.45 2.19 5.83
CA VAL A 206 -21.20 2.16 5.06
C VAL A 206 -20.90 0.73 4.64
N ILE A 207 -20.54 0.53 3.37
CA ILE A 207 -19.99 -0.75 2.90
C ILE A 207 -18.56 -0.53 2.41
N ASP A 208 -17.62 -1.26 3.00
CA ASP A 208 -16.21 -1.28 2.61
C ASP A 208 -15.93 -2.53 1.75
N LEU A 209 -15.90 -2.35 0.44
CA LEU A 209 -15.57 -3.40 -0.52
C LEU A 209 -14.05 -3.49 -0.66
N CYS A 210 -13.52 -4.68 -0.41
CA CYS A 210 -12.08 -4.98 -0.33
C CYS A 210 -11.41 -4.40 0.92
N ALA A 211 -12.05 -4.56 2.07
CA ALA A 211 -11.60 -4.03 3.36
C ALA A 211 -10.19 -4.51 3.77
N GLY A 212 -9.72 -5.65 3.26
CA GLY A 212 -8.43 -6.23 3.59
C GLY A 212 -8.30 -6.49 5.08
N ALA A 213 -7.29 -5.89 5.72
CA ALA A 213 -7.10 -5.95 7.17
C ALA A 213 -7.84 -4.81 7.93
N GLY A 214 -8.70 -4.06 7.23
CA GLY A 214 -9.63 -3.06 7.75
C GLY A 214 -9.03 -1.73 8.18
N GLY A 215 -7.88 -1.33 7.61
CA GLY A 215 -7.26 -0.04 7.97
C GLY A 215 -8.17 1.16 7.70
N LYS A 216 -8.89 1.17 6.57
CA LYS A 216 -9.85 2.22 6.19
C LYS A 216 -11.18 2.05 6.93
N THR A 217 -11.65 0.82 7.11
CA THR A 217 -12.80 0.50 7.99
C THR A 217 -12.63 1.10 9.39
N LEU A 218 -11.48 0.88 10.03
CA LEU A 218 -11.16 1.42 11.35
C LEU A 218 -11.00 2.94 11.34
N ALA A 219 -10.56 3.52 10.22
CA ALA A 219 -10.48 4.97 10.07
C ALA A 219 -11.88 5.59 10.08
N ILE A 220 -12.81 4.97 9.35
CA ILE A 220 -14.21 5.41 9.29
C ILE A 220 -14.84 5.28 10.68
N ALA A 221 -14.74 4.11 11.32
CA ALA A 221 -15.24 3.91 12.69
C ALA A 221 -14.68 4.96 13.67
N SER A 222 -13.37 5.20 13.64
CA SER A 222 -12.75 6.23 14.48
C SER A 222 -13.25 7.65 14.15
N ALA A 223 -13.42 8.00 12.88
CA ALA A 223 -13.84 9.33 12.46
C ALA A 223 -15.28 9.65 12.86
N THR A 224 -16.14 8.64 12.91
CA THR A 224 -17.56 8.74 13.28
C THR A 224 -17.83 8.38 14.73
N ASN A 225 -16.81 8.30 15.58
CA ASN A 225 -16.94 7.91 16.99
C ASN A 225 -17.67 6.55 17.21
N ASP A 226 -17.42 5.59 16.31
CA ASP A 226 -18.05 4.26 16.26
C ASP A 226 -19.58 4.29 16.01
N GLU A 227 -20.12 5.41 15.50
CA GLU A 227 -21.57 5.58 15.28
C GLU A 227 -22.02 5.28 13.84
N ALA A 228 -21.12 4.94 12.92
CA ALA A 228 -21.48 4.50 11.57
C ALA A 228 -21.77 3.00 11.54
N ASN A 229 -22.76 2.55 10.78
CA ASN A 229 -23.07 1.13 10.62
C ASN A 229 -22.21 0.56 9.48
N ILE A 230 -21.12 -0.15 9.79
CA ILE A 230 -20.11 -0.53 8.80
C ILE A 230 -20.16 -2.02 8.48
N LEU A 231 -20.33 -2.36 7.21
CA LEU A 231 -20.13 -3.72 6.68
C LEU A 231 -18.80 -3.79 5.92
N ALA A 232 -17.82 -4.49 6.49
CA ALA A 232 -16.52 -4.73 5.88
C ALA A 232 -16.49 -6.05 5.12
N CYS A 233 -16.28 -5.96 3.81
CA CYS A 233 -16.34 -7.09 2.89
C CYS A 233 -14.97 -7.36 2.26
N ASP A 234 -14.59 -8.62 2.17
CA ASP A 234 -13.42 -9.03 1.37
C ASP A 234 -13.62 -10.46 0.83
N THR A 235 -12.90 -10.84 -0.21
CA THR A 235 -12.85 -12.23 -0.70
C THR A 235 -11.69 -13.03 -0.09
N ASN A 236 -10.71 -12.34 0.47
CA ASN A 236 -9.53 -12.92 1.10
C ASN A 236 -9.75 -13.09 2.60
N ARG A 237 -10.07 -14.34 2.99
CA ARG A 237 -10.26 -14.75 4.39
C ARG A 237 -9.08 -14.38 5.28
N ALA A 238 -7.84 -14.62 4.84
CA ALA A 238 -6.66 -14.40 5.66
C ALA A 238 -6.45 -12.91 6.00
N ARG A 239 -6.80 -12.01 5.09
CA ARG A 239 -6.77 -10.56 5.32
C ARG A 239 -7.92 -10.13 6.23
N LEU A 240 -9.15 -10.52 5.91
CA LEU A 240 -10.35 -10.10 6.65
C LEU A 240 -10.33 -10.54 8.12
N GLN A 241 -9.80 -11.73 8.40
CA GLN A 241 -9.66 -12.22 9.77
C GLN A 241 -8.73 -11.36 10.66
N GLN A 242 -7.87 -10.53 10.07
CA GLN A 242 -7.05 -9.58 10.83
C GLN A 242 -7.84 -8.36 11.33
N LEU A 243 -9.04 -8.11 10.78
CA LEU A 243 -9.84 -6.94 11.17
C LEU A 243 -10.41 -7.11 12.57
N ALA A 244 -11.01 -8.24 12.91
CA ALA A 244 -11.63 -8.48 14.22
C ALA A 244 -10.69 -8.18 15.42
N PRO A 245 -9.44 -8.71 15.50
CA PRO A 245 -8.54 -8.37 16.60
C PRO A 245 -8.10 -6.90 16.59
N ARG A 246 -8.01 -6.26 15.42
CA ARG A 246 -7.69 -4.82 15.33
C ARG A 246 -8.86 -3.94 15.77
N ALA A 247 -10.09 -4.29 15.40
CA ALA A 247 -11.31 -3.62 15.84
C ALA A 247 -11.48 -3.71 17.37
N HIS A 248 -11.28 -4.90 17.94
CA HIS A 248 -11.28 -5.09 19.39
C HIS A 248 -10.26 -4.18 20.09
N ARG A 249 -9.01 -4.17 19.61
CA ARG A 249 -7.95 -3.30 20.13
C ARG A 249 -8.32 -1.81 20.01
N ALA A 250 -8.85 -1.41 18.86
CA ALA A 250 -9.29 -0.03 18.63
C ALA A 250 -10.52 0.37 19.46
N GLY A 251 -11.29 -0.60 19.99
CA GLY A 251 -12.57 -0.34 20.64
C GLY A 251 -13.71 -0.06 19.65
N ALA A 252 -13.57 -0.45 18.38
CA ALA A 252 -14.61 -0.31 17.38
C ALA A 252 -15.55 -1.52 17.42
N THR A 253 -16.83 -1.29 17.66
CA THR A 253 -17.87 -2.31 17.86
C THR A 253 -18.95 -2.30 16.78
N SER A 254 -19.02 -1.21 16.00
CA SER A 254 -20.01 -1.00 14.93
C SER A 254 -19.73 -1.75 13.61
N ILE A 255 -18.68 -2.58 13.58
CA ILE A 255 -18.18 -3.23 12.37
C ILE A 255 -18.70 -4.66 12.26
N GLU A 256 -19.51 -4.93 11.25
CA GLU A 256 -19.82 -6.28 10.77
C GLU A 256 -18.81 -6.69 9.69
N THR A 257 -18.41 -7.96 9.66
CA THR A 257 -17.53 -8.49 8.59
C THR A 257 -18.24 -9.56 7.77
N LEU A 258 -18.11 -9.50 6.45
CA LEU A 258 -18.66 -10.49 5.53
C LEU A 258 -17.58 -11.00 4.56
N LEU A 259 -17.26 -12.29 4.65
CA LEU A 259 -16.40 -12.93 3.65
C LEU A 259 -17.23 -13.25 2.39
N LEU A 260 -16.87 -12.64 1.28
CA LEU A 260 -17.51 -12.83 -0.01
C LEU A 260 -16.86 -13.99 -0.78
N ASN A 261 -17.68 -14.75 -1.50
CA ASN A 261 -17.19 -15.74 -2.44
C ASN A 261 -16.84 -15.07 -3.78
N PRO A 262 -15.62 -15.26 -4.32
CA PRO A 262 -15.27 -14.75 -5.63
C PRO A 262 -16.27 -15.15 -6.70
N GLY A 263 -16.76 -14.18 -7.47
CA GLY A 263 -17.77 -14.39 -8.52
C GLY A 263 -19.23 -14.45 -8.03
N GLN A 264 -19.49 -14.44 -6.73
CA GLN A 264 -20.85 -14.45 -6.15
C GLN A 264 -21.15 -13.20 -5.31
N GLU A 265 -20.28 -12.18 -5.37
CA GLU A 265 -20.31 -11.00 -4.51
C GLU A 265 -21.67 -10.29 -4.58
N ARG A 266 -22.20 -10.08 -5.80
CA ARG A 266 -23.48 -9.41 -6.01
C ARG A 266 -24.67 -10.18 -5.44
N ALA A 267 -24.64 -11.52 -5.51
CA ALA A 267 -25.70 -12.36 -4.96
C ALA A 267 -25.67 -12.35 -3.43
N MET A 268 -24.48 -12.40 -2.83
CA MET A 268 -24.30 -12.36 -1.38
C MET A 268 -24.66 -11.00 -0.76
N LEU A 269 -24.59 -9.92 -1.54
CA LEU A 269 -24.95 -8.57 -1.11
C LEU A 269 -26.36 -8.14 -1.56
N ALA A 270 -27.18 -9.06 -2.07
CA ALA A 270 -28.47 -8.72 -2.68
C ALA A 270 -29.42 -7.98 -1.71
N ASP A 271 -29.38 -8.30 -0.43
CA ASP A 271 -30.19 -7.67 0.60
C ASP A 271 -29.68 -6.28 1.05
N ARG A 272 -28.50 -5.85 0.57
CA ARG A 272 -27.90 -4.52 0.77
C ARG A 272 -28.05 -3.59 -0.44
N MET A 273 -28.60 -4.06 -1.56
CA MET A 273 -28.76 -3.26 -2.78
C MET A 273 -29.64 -2.03 -2.54
N GLY A 274 -29.17 -0.85 -2.96
CA GLY A 274 -29.90 0.41 -2.82
C GLY A 274 -30.04 0.95 -1.39
N LYS A 275 -29.23 0.50 -0.44
CA LYS A 275 -29.40 0.81 1.00
C LYS A 275 -28.23 1.55 1.65
N ALA A 276 -27.05 1.57 1.04
CA ALA A 276 -25.88 2.21 1.63
C ALA A 276 -25.87 3.72 1.38
N ASP A 277 -25.50 4.51 2.38
CA ASP A 277 -25.22 5.94 2.22
C ASP A 277 -23.84 6.17 1.61
N ARG A 278 -22.90 5.27 1.95
CA ARG A 278 -21.49 5.33 1.56
C ARG A 278 -20.99 3.95 1.15
N VAL A 279 -20.24 3.91 0.06
CA VAL A 279 -19.46 2.75 -0.34
C VAL A 279 -18.03 3.18 -0.57
N ILE A 280 -17.08 2.45 -0.01
CA ILE A 280 -15.67 2.58 -0.38
C ILE A 280 -15.24 1.33 -1.13
N VAL A 281 -14.52 1.54 -2.23
CA VAL A 281 -13.93 0.49 -3.05
C VAL A 281 -12.42 0.71 -3.06
N ASP A 282 -11.72 0.10 -2.10
CA ASP A 282 -10.25 0.07 -2.05
C ASP A 282 -9.75 -1.08 -2.93
N ALA A 283 -9.81 -0.85 -4.24
CA ALA A 283 -9.77 -1.94 -5.20
C ALA A 283 -8.38 -2.62 -5.28
N PRO A 284 -8.33 -3.94 -5.53
CA PRO A 284 -7.08 -4.62 -5.85
C PRO A 284 -6.45 -3.98 -7.09
N CYS A 285 -5.16 -3.65 -7.00
CA CYS A 285 -4.44 -2.95 -8.05
C CYS A 285 -2.98 -3.42 -8.15
N SER A 286 -2.23 -2.84 -9.09
CA SER A 286 -0.81 -3.09 -9.29
C SER A 286 0.08 -2.77 -8.09
N GLY A 287 -0.40 -1.91 -7.17
CA GLY A 287 0.39 -1.38 -6.06
C GLY A 287 1.53 -0.45 -6.50
N SER A 288 1.47 0.07 -7.73
CA SER A 288 2.53 0.90 -8.33
C SER A 288 2.85 2.19 -7.55
N GLY A 289 1.92 2.66 -6.72
CA GLY A 289 2.14 3.81 -5.84
C GLY A 289 2.87 3.50 -4.53
N THR A 290 3.00 2.23 -4.15
CA THR A 290 3.56 1.82 -2.85
C THR A 290 5.03 1.36 -2.91
N TRP A 291 5.73 1.63 -4.01
CA TRP A 291 7.10 1.13 -4.24
C TRP A 291 8.13 1.61 -3.21
N ARG A 292 7.88 2.72 -2.51
CA ARG A 292 8.74 3.16 -1.41
C ARG A 292 8.71 2.21 -0.21
N ARG A 293 7.62 1.46 -0.06
CA ARG A 293 7.39 0.42 0.97
C ARG A 293 7.67 -0.98 0.43
N SER A 294 7.12 -1.29 -0.75
CA SER A 294 7.23 -2.61 -1.40
C SER A 294 7.85 -2.45 -2.80
N PRO A 295 9.17 -2.19 -2.90
CA PRO A 295 9.81 -1.87 -4.17
C PRO A 295 9.77 -3.04 -5.16
N GLU A 296 9.71 -4.29 -4.70
CA GLU A 296 9.71 -5.45 -5.59
C GLU A 296 8.43 -5.57 -6.44
N LEU A 297 7.33 -4.89 -6.09
CA LEU A 297 6.07 -4.95 -6.85
C LEU A 297 6.25 -4.54 -8.33
N ARG A 298 7.22 -3.67 -8.63
CA ARG A 298 7.55 -3.31 -10.02
C ARG A 298 8.05 -4.50 -10.85
N TRP A 299 8.68 -5.48 -10.22
CA TRP A 299 9.18 -6.69 -10.87
C TRP A 299 8.05 -7.66 -11.21
N ARG A 300 6.92 -7.57 -10.51
CA ARG A 300 5.75 -8.44 -10.71
C ARG A 300 4.74 -7.89 -11.70
N SER A 301 4.95 -6.67 -12.19
CA SER A 301 4.02 -5.98 -13.07
C SER A 301 4.08 -6.58 -14.47
N THR A 302 2.96 -7.15 -14.94
CA THR A 302 2.81 -7.67 -16.31
C THR A 302 1.53 -7.13 -16.93
N PRO A 303 1.44 -7.02 -18.27
CA PRO A 303 0.21 -6.58 -18.95
C PRO A 303 -1.02 -7.40 -18.53
N ALA A 304 -0.91 -8.73 -18.51
CA ALA A 304 -2.02 -9.62 -18.12
C ALA A 304 -2.50 -9.41 -16.67
N ARG A 305 -1.60 -9.09 -15.74
CA ARG A 305 -1.99 -8.77 -14.35
C ARG A 305 -2.68 -7.41 -14.28
N LEU A 306 -2.17 -6.41 -14.99
CA LEU A 306 -2.81 -5.10 -15.08
C LEU A 306 -4.21 -5.20 -15.67
N ASP A 307 -4.39 -5.95 -16.76
CA ASP A 307 -5.70 -6.14 -17.40
C ASP A 307 -6.69 -6.83 -16.45
N ARG A 308 -6.23 -7.81 -15.67
CA ARG A 308 -7.05 -8.44 -14.63
C ARG A 308 -7.46 -7.45 -13.55
N HIS A 309 -6.53 -6.64 -13.04
CA HIS A 309 -6.84 -5.62 -12.03
C HIS A 309 -7.85 -4.60 -12.55
N VAL A 310 -7.68 -4.11 -13.77
CA VAL A 310 -8.61 -3.18 -14.45
C VAL A 310 -10.00 -3.78 -14.56
N ALA A 311 -10.12 -5.07 -14.92
CA ALA A 311 -11.41 -5.75 -14.99
C ALA A 311 -12.07 -5.93 -13.61
N ASP A 312 -11.29 -6.35 -12.60
CA ASP A 312 -11.77 -6.52 -11.23
C ASP A 312 -12.23 -5.18 -10.63
N GLN A 313 -11.48 -4.09 -10.88
CA GLN A 313 -11.82 -2.73 -10.47
C GLN A 313 -13.17 -2.29 -11.05
N ALA A 314 -13.36 -2.45 -12.36
CA ALA A 314 -14.63 -2.09 -13.01
C ALA A 314 -15.82 -2.88 -12.43
N LYS A 315 -15.64 -4.19 -12.23
CA LYS A 315 -16.64 -5.07 -11.60
C LYS A 315 -17.00 -4.59 -10.18
N LEU A 316 -16.00 -4.27 -9.36
CA LEU A 316 -16.21 -3.83 -7.98
C LEU A 316 -16.87 -2.46 -7.89
N MET A 317 -16.52 -1.53 -8.79
CA MET A 317 -17.22 -0.24 -8.89
C MET A 317 -18.69 -0.45 -9.27
N ASP A 318 -19.00 -1.37 -10.18
CA ASP A 318 -20.40 -1.66 -10.56
C ASP A 318 -21.20 -2.30 -9.42
N ILE A 319 -20.57 -3.18 -8.63
CA ILE A 319 -21.18 -3.71 -7.40
C ILE A 319 -21.41 -2.58 -6.41
N GLY A 320 -20.40 -1.75 -6.17
CA GLY A 320 -20.49 -0.61 -5.25
C GLY A 320 -21.59 0.38 -5.64
N ALA A 321 -21.76 0.65 -6.93
CA ALA A 321 -22.81 1.52 -7.45
C ALA A 321 -24.22 0.97 -7.15
N ALA A 322 -24.42 -0.34 -7.28
CA ALA A 322 -25.72 -0.98 -7.03
C ALA A 322 -26.10 -1.04 -5.53
N LEU A 323 -25.12 -0.89 -4.63
CA LEU A 323 -25.36 -0.89 -3.18
C LEU A 323 -25.87 0.44 -2.65
N LEU A 324 -25.60 1.53 -3.37
CA LEU A 324 -25.90 2.88 -2.89
C LEU A 324 -27.39 3.21 -3.02
N ALA A 325 -27.93 3.80 -1.96
CA ALA A 325 -29.20 4.50 -2.01
C ALA A 325 -29.10 5.73 -2.95
N PRO A 326 -30.23 6.27 -3.45
CA PRO A 326 -30.21 7.48 -4.27
C PRO A 326 -29.48 8.63 -3.56
N GLY A 327 -28.63 9.35 -4.29
CA GLY A 327 -27.76 10.40 -3.73
C GLY A 327 -26.58 9.91 -2.87
N GLY A 328 -26.43 8.60 -2.67
CA GLY A 328 -25.31 8.00 -1.94
C GLY A 328 -23.95 8.21 -2.63
N LYS A 329 -22.86 8.03 -1.87
CA LYS A 329 -21.49 8.31 -2.37
C LYS A 329 -20.61 7.08 -2.44
N LEU A 330 -19.96 6.89 -3.58
CA LEU A 330 -18.93 5.88 -3.81
C LEU A 330 -17.56 6.54 -3.78
N LEU A 331 -16.64 6.09 -2.93
CA LEU A 331 -15.22 6.43 -3.06
C LEU A 331 -14.46 5.28 -3.72
N TYR A 332 -13.94 5.52 -4.92
CA TYR A 332 -13.01 4.63 -5.59
C TYR A 332 -11.57 5.00 -5.21
N ALA A 333 -10.81 4.00 -4.80
CA ALA A 333 -9.48 4.15 -4.23
C ALA A 333 -8.56 3.05 -4.77
N VAL A 334 -7.38 3.42 -5.28
CA VAL A 334 -6.30 2.48 -5.61
C VAL A 334 -4.94 3.05 -5.21
N CYS A 335 -4.05 2.20 -4.69
CA CYS A 335 -2.66 2.56 -4.44
C CYS A 335 -1.79 2.41 -5.71
N SER A 336 -2.28 2.99 -6.82
CA SER A 336 -1.67 2.93 -8.14
C SER A 336 -1.46 4.34 -8.70
N ILE A 337 -0.39 4.48 -9.48
CA ILE A 337 -0.09 5.66 -10.29
C ILE A 337 -0.29 5.41 -11.80
N ILE A 338 -0.81 4.24 -12.18
CA ILE A 338 -1.07 3.87 -13.56
C ILE A 338 -2.42 4.45 -13.98
N ALA A 339 -2.45 5.23 -15.07
CA ALA A 339 -3.66 5.95 -15.50
C ALA A 339 -4.86 5.01 -15.77
N ARG A 340 -4.58 3.79 -16.25
CA ARG A 340 -5.59 2.75 -16.53
C ARG A 340 -6.30 2.22 -15.28
N GLU A 341 -5.66 2.28 -14.12
CA GLU A 341 -6.26 1.91 -12.82
C GLU A 341 -6.79 3.15 -12.09
N GLY A 342 -6.42 4.36 -12.51
CA GLY A 342 -6.89 5.61 -11.91
C GLY A 342 -7.99 6.27 -12.73
N ARG A 343 -7.66 7.41 -13.34
CA ARG A 343 -8.62 8.26 -14.04
C ARG A 343 -9.42 7.55 -15.15
N ALA A 344 -8.81 6.60 -15.86
CA ALA A 344 -9.51 5.90 -16.95
C ALA A 344 -10.66 5.03 -16.43
N GLN A 345 -10.52 4.40 -15.25
CA GLN A 345 -11.61 3.64 -14.63
C GLN A 345 -12.81 4.52 -14.32
N VAL A 346 -12.55 5.75 -13.86
CA VAL A 346 -13.60 6.71 -13.53
C VAL A 346 -14.29 7.21 -14.80
N ASP A 347 -13.53 7.54 -15.85
CA ASP A 347 -14.09 7.96 -17.13
C ASP A 347 -14.98 6.86 -17.75
N ASP A 348 -14.52 5.60 -17.71
CA ASP A 348 -15.26 4.44 -18.18
C ASP A 348 -16.52 4.18 -17.32
N PHE A 349 -16.40 4.32 -16.00
CA PHE A 349 -17.54 4.19 -15.09
C PHE A 349 -18.62 5.24 -15.39
N LEU A 350 -18.25 6.51 -15.47
CA LEU A 350 -19.20 7.62 -15.74
C LEU A 350 -19.85 7.51 -17.13
N THR A 351 -19.14 6.91 -18.09
CA THR A 351 -19.71 6.61 -19.42
C THR A 351 -20.79 5.52 -19.35
N ARG A 352 -20.58 4.49 -18.53
CA ARG A 352 -21.51 3.35 -18.37
C ARG A 352 -22.68 3.66 -17.44
N HIS A 353 -22.48 4.51 -16.44
CA HIS A 353 -23.47 4.86 -15.42
C HIS A 353 -23.98 6.29 -15.60
N ARG A 354 -24.91 6.48 -16.53
CA ARG A 354 -25.51 7.80 -16.81
C ARG A 354 -26.19 8.39 -15.56
N GLY A 355 -26.01 9.69 -15.35
CA GLY A 355 -26.58 10.41 -14.20
C GLY A 355 -25.66 10.48 -12.98
N TRP A 356 -24.60 9.67 -12.94
CA TRP A 356 -23.57 9.79 -11.92
C TRP A 356 -22.71 11.03 -12.13
N THR A 357 -22.22 11.60 -11.03
CA THR A 357 -21.34 12.77 -11.04
C THR A 357 -20.10 12.52 -10.19
N ALA A 358 -19.06 13.31 -10.40
CA ALA A 358 -17.83 13.27 -9.62
C ALA A 358 -17.69 14.53 -8.76
N ASP A 359 -17.44 14.34 -7.47
CA ASP A 359 -17.18 15.41 -6.53
C ASP A 359 -15.75 15.95 -6.70
N THR A 360 -15.51 17.24 -6.41
CA THR A 360 -14.19 17.85 -6.53
C THR A 360 -13.65 18.49 -5.24
N GLY A 361 -14.50 18.66 -4.22
CA GLY A 361 -14.17 19.42 -3.00
C GLY A 361 -13.97 18.55 -1.75
N TYR A 362 -13.48 17.32 -1.89
CA TYR A 362 -13.42 16.35 -0.78
C TYR A 362 -12.02 16.10 -0.21
N LEU A 363 -10.98 16.65 -0.84
CA LEU A 363 -9.62 16.60 -0.31
C LEU A 363 -9.25 17.94 0.33
N PRO A 364 -8.35 17.94 1.34
CA PRO A 364 -7.77 19.17 1.87
C PRO A 364 -7.04 19.97 0.78
N GLY A 365 -7.01 21.30 0.95
CA GLY A 365 -6.29 22.18 0.03
C GLY A 365 -4.81 21.80 -0.12
N GLY A 366 -4.33 21.73 -1.35
CA GLY A 366 -2.94 21.39 -1.68
C GLY A 366 -2.63 19.89 -1.65
N ILE A 367 -3.59 19.03 -1.31
CA ILE A 367 -3.43 17.57 -1.34
C ILE A 367 -4.08 17.00 -2.61
N GLY A 368 -3.31 16.20 -3.34
CA GLY A 368 -3.72 15.57 -4.58
C GLY A 368 -3.74 16.54 -5.76
N ARG A 369 -3.30 16.06 -6.93
CA ARG A 369 -3.40 16.79 -8.19
C ARG A 369 -4.59 16.26 -8.98
N ALA A 370 -5.39 17.15 -9.55
CA ALA A 370 -6.54 16.76 -10.36
C ALA A 370 -6.08 15.90 -11.55
N ALA A 371 -6.64 14.70 -11.66
CA ALA A 371 -6.35 13.70 -12.68
C ALA A 371 -7.68 13.21 -13.26
N GLY A 372 -8.16 13.89 -14.32
CA GLY A 372 -9.51 13.66 -14.84
C GLY A 372 -10.57 14.04 -13.80
N ARG A 373 -11.49 13.11 -13.52
CA ARG A 373 -12.58 13.27 -12.53
C ARG A 373 -12.22 12.77 -11.12
N GLY A 374 -10.93 12.69 -10.81
CA GLY A 374 -10.42 12.34 -9.49
C GLY A 374 -9.10 13.04 -9.20
N PHE A 375 -8.39 12.56 -8.20
CA PHE A 375 -7.13 13.14 -7.73
C PHE A 375 -6.05 12.06 -7.63
N LEU A 376 -4.87 12.38 -8.12
CA LEU A 376 -3.67 11.59 -7.97
C LEU A 376 -2.77 12.20 -6.89
N LEU A 377 -2.48 11.40 -5.87
CA LEU A 377 -1.50 11.68 -4.84
C LEU A 377 -0.20 10.96 -5.21
N THR A 378 0.93 11.58 -4.92
CA THR A 378 2.26 11.10 -5.31
C THR A 378 3.31 11.36 -4.23
N PRO A 379 4.37 10.52 -4.12
CA PRO A 379 5.33 10.62 -3.03
C PRO A 379 6.04 11.95 -2.87
N LYS A 380 6.44 12.62 -3.96
CA LYS A 380 7.13 13.90 -3.86
C LYS A 380 6.16 15.06 -3.63
N HIS A 381 5.04 15.10 -4.35
CA HIS A 381 4.06 16.18 -4.20
C HIS A 381 3.37 16.17 -2.83
N ASP A 382 2.89 15.01 -2.39
CA ASP A 382 1.98 14.88 -1.25
C ASP A 382 2.65 14.27 -0.01
N GLY A 383 3.89 13.79 -0.14
CA GLY A 383 4.61 13.12 0.95
C GLY A 383 4.01 11.77 1.36
N CYS A 384 3.03 11.22 0.63
CA CYS A 384 2.35 9.95 0.94
C CYS A 384 2.63 8.87 -0.12
N ASP A 385 2.06 7.67 0.01
CA ASP A 385 2.17 6.69 -1.08
C ASP A 385 1.46 7.22 -2.34
N GLY A 386 1.87 6.75 -3.51
CA GLY A 386 1.14 7.01 -4.75
C GLY A 386 -0.27 6.42 -4.67
N PHE A 387 -1.28 7.23 -4.96
CA PHE A 387 -2.67 6.85 -4.74
C PHE A 387 -3.61 7.61 -5.67
N PHE A 388 -4.64 6.97 -6.19
CA PHE A 388 -5.71 7.64 -6.93
C PHE A 388 -7.02 7.54 -6.16
N LEU A 389 -7.74 8.65 -6.07
CA LEU A 389 -9.01 8.80 -5.38
C LEU A 389 -10.04 9.44 -6.30
N ALA A 390 -11.26 8.90 -6.35
CA ALA A 390 -12.40 9.54 -6.98
C ALA A 390 -13.66 9.32 -6.14
N ARG A 391 -14.32 10.41 -5.72
CA ARG A 391 -15.63 10.32 -5.05
C ARG A 391 -16.74 10.61 -6.05
N LEU A 392 -17.63 9.65 -6.21
CA LEU A 392 -18.73 9.66 -7.16
C LEU A 392 -20.06 9.70 -6.41
N THR A 393 -21.04 10.40 -6.95
CA THR A 393 -22.38 10.53 -6.35
C THR A 393 -23.41 9.88 -7.26
N ALA A 394 -24.21 8.99 -6.66
CA ALA A 394 -25.32 8.33 -7.30
C ALA A 394 -26.42 9.35 -7.66
N PRO A 395 -27.18 9.13 -8.75
CA PRO A 395 -28.35 9.94 -9.04
C PRO A 395 -29.38 9.85 -7.90
N CYS A 396 -30.15 10.93 -7.70
CA CYS A 396 -31.24 11.00 -6.73
C CYS A 396 -32.54 10.35 -7.23
#